data_AF-A0AAD5B8G4-F1
#
_entry.id   AF-A0AAD5B8G4-F1
#
_cell.length_a   1.000
_cell.length_b   1.000
_cell.length_c   1.000
_cell.angle_alpha   90.00
_cell.angle_beta   90.00
_cell.angle_gamma   90.00
#
_symmetry.space_group_name_H-M   'P 1'
#
loop_
_entity.id
_entity.type
_entity.pdbx_description
1 polymer ?
#
loop_
_entity_poly.entity_id
_entity_poly.type
_entity_poly.pdbx_seq_one_letter_code
_entity_poly.pdbx_strand_id
1 'polypeptide(L)'
;CTYSIENNTIPDYSCNPRFKVNIEGLVITDVKNSDAGVYNCVMTRVIPPPAVDTFTILRLNVPSLTLQWINTTIVNCVELLCSVQGLKSPGVNFSWTRAGLYLNHTSSTINSTLTLCKPNWTDGDTITCRADYSNKFIV
;
A
#
# COMPACT_ATOMS: atom_id res chain seq x y z
N CYS A 1 0.79 -21.36 -0.27
CA CYS A 1 2.24 -21.10 -0.33
C CYS A 1 2.78 -21.04 1.09
N THR A 2 3.79 -21.84 1.40
CA THR A 2 4.45 -21.85 2.69
C THR A 2 5.92 -21.53 2.45
N TYR A 3 6.48 -20.61 3.24
CA TYR A 3 7.89 -20.27 3.20
C TYR A 3 8.52 -20.81 4.49
N SER A 4 9.58 -21.60 4.39
CA SER A 4 10.28 -22.16 5.54
C SER A 4 11.79 -21.94 5.41
N ILE A 5 12.46 -21.91 6.56
CA ILE A 5 13.92 -21.95 6.66
C ILE A 5 14.25 -23.22 7.44
N GLU A 6 14.96 -24.14 6.82
CA GLU A 6 15.42 -25.39 7.46
C GLU A 6 16.94 -25.39 7.44
N ASN A 7 17.60 -25.48 8.61
CA ASN A 7 19.06 -25.48 8.71
C ASN A 7 19.75 -24.32 7.96
N ASN A 8 19.16 -23.13 8.01
CA ASN A 8 19.63 -21.93 7.27
C ASN A 8 19.59 -22.07 5.74
N THR A 9 18.85 -23.05 5.23
CA THR A 9 18.54 -23.21 3.81
C THR A 9 17.07 -22.87 3.57
N ILE A 10 16.80 -22.16 2.48
CA ILE A 10 15.44 -21.84 2.03
C ILE A 10 15.11 -22.88 0.97
N PRO A 11 14.22 -23.85 1.23
CA PRO A 11 13.86 -24.81 0.20
C PRO A 11 13.19 -24.06 -0.96
N ASP A 12 13.54 -24.43 -2.18
CA ASP A 12 13.03 -23.79 -3.40
C ASP A 12 11.57 -24.18 -3.63
N TYR A 13 10.67 -23.52 -2.90
CA TYR A 13 9.25 -23.58 -3.17
C TYR A 13 8.91 -22.54 -4.23
N SER A 14 8.16 -22.94 -5.26
CA SER A 14 7.68 -22.10 -6.37
C SER A 14 6.61 -21.07 -5.95
N CYS A 15 6.88 -20.31 -4.89
CA CYS A 15 6.01 -19.28 -4.36
C CYS A 15 6.25 -17.93 -5.06
N ASN A 16 5.51 -16.90 -4.67
CA ASN A 16 5.64 -15.57 -5.29
C ASN A 16 7.04 -15.01 -4.99
N PRO A 17 7.87 -14.68 -6.01
CA PRO A 17 9.26 -14.27 -5.80
C PRO A 17 9.42 -12.94 -5.06
N ARG A 18 8.33 -12.17 -4.92
CA ARG A 18 8.28 -10.94 -4.12
C ARG A 18 8.37 -11.19 -2.60
N PHE A 19 8.05 -12.39 -2.16
CA PHE A 19 8.04 -12.78 -0.75
C PHE A 19 9.32 -13.56 -0.47
N LYS A 20 10.11 -13.07 0.47
CA LYS A 20 11.37 -13.70 0.89
C LYS A 20 11.38 -13.81 2.40
N VAL A 21 11.70 -14.99 2.91
CA VAL A 21 11.91 -15.19 4.34
C VAL A 21 13.41 -15.27 4.59
N ASN A 22 13.89 -14.53 5.59
CA ASN A 22 15.25 -14.59 6.09
C ASN A 22 15.20 -14.82 7.62
N ILE A 23 16.38 -14.81 8.26
CA ILE A 23 16.50 -15.02 9.72
C ILE A 23 15.80 -13.91 10.52
N GLU A 24 15.66 -12.71 9.94
CA GLU A 24 15.05 -11.53 10.58
C GLU A 24 13.52 -11.50 10.41
N GLY A 25 12.96 -12.15 9.39
CA GLY A 25 11.52 -12.24 9.17
C GLY A 25 11.10 -12.40 7.71
N LEU A 26 9.87 -12.00 7.43
CA LEU A 26 9.29 -11.99 6.08
C LEU A 26 9.47 -10.61 5.45
N VAL A 27 10.15 -10.56 4.31
CA VAL A 27 10.32 -9.38 3.47
C VAL A 27 9.43 -9.50 2.24
N ILE A 28 8.60 -8.48 1.99
CA ILE A 28 7.73 -8.40 0.81
C ILE A 28 8.15 -7.18 -0.02
N THR A 29 8.59 -7.41 -1.25
CA THR A 29 8.93 -6.34 -2.20
C THR A 29 7.73 -5.96 -3.06
N ASP A 30 7.58 -4.68 -3.43
CA ASP A 30 6.46 -4.19 -4.25
C ASP A 30 5.11 -4.59 -3.64
N VAL A 31 4.84 -4.11 -2.43
CA VAL A 31 3.64 -4.45 -1.64
C VAL A 31 2.40 -3.90 -2.35
N LYS A 32 1.42 -4.77 -2.58
CA LYS A 32 0.13 -4.47 -3.23
C LYS A 32 -1.00 -4.63 -2.23
N ASN A 33 -2.16 -4.01 -2.52
CA ASN A 33 -3.36 -4.16 -1.69
C ASN A 33 -3.77 -5.63 -1.50
N SER A 34 -3.54 -6.49 -2.49
CA SER A 34 -3.80 -7.93 -2.42
C SER A 34 -2.91 -8.68 -1.43
N ASP A 35 -1.80 -8.08 -1.00
CA ASP A 35 -0.90 -8.69 -0.02
C ASP A 35 -1.37 -8.43 1.42
N ALA A 36 -2.38 -7.56 1.63
CA ALA A 36 -2.97 -7.33 2.94
C ALA A 36 -3.61 -8.63 3.47
N GLY A 37 -3.35 -8.93 4.75
CA GLY A 37 -3.81 -10.19 5.32
C GLY A 37 -3.14 -10.56 6.63
N VAL A 38 -3.40 -11.80 7.05
CA VAL A 38 -2.85 -12.39 8.26
C VAL A 38 -1.74 -13.35 7.89
N TYR A 39 -0.55 -13.11 8.43
CA TYR A 39 0.65 -13.90 8.23
C TYR A 39 0.99 -14.63 9.53
N ASN A 40 1.15 -15.94 9.44
CA ASN A 40 1.45 -16.78 10.58
C ASN A 40 2.91 -17.22 10.53
N CYS A 41 3.67 -16.88 11.56
CA CYS A 41 5.03 -17.38 11.76
C CYS A 41 4.99 -18.54 12.77
N VAL A 42 5.51 -19.70 12.37
CA VAL A 42 5.60 -20.90 13.21
C VAL A 42 7.07 -21.27 13.30
N MET A 43 7.61 -21.37 14.52
CA MET A 43 8.96 -21.87 14.76
C MET A 43 8.89 -23.22 15.45
N THR A 44 9.54 -24.22 14.83
CA THR A 44 9.58 -25.58 15.34
C THR A 44 11.00 -25.93 15.76
N ARG A 45 11.17 -26.35 17.02
CA ARG A 45 12.41 -26.95 17.50
C ARG A 45 12.50 -28.37 16.97
N VAL A 46 13.56 -28.65 16.23
CA VAL A 46 13.85 -29.98 15.67
C VAL A 46 14.67 -30.88 16.62
N ILE A 47 15.22 -30.32 17.70
CA ILE A 47 15.94 -31.09 18.73
C ILE A 47 14.93 -31.93 19.52
N PRO A 48 15.12 -33.25 19.68
CA PRO A 48 14.17 -34.09 20.40
C PRO A 48 14.00 -33.71 21.88
N PRO A 49 12.75 -33.68 22.41
CA PRO A 49 11.51 -33.91 21.69
C PRO A 49 11.15 -32.70 20.80
N PRO A 50 10.75 -32.90 19.53
CA PRO A 50 10.33 -31.80 18.68
C PRO A 50 9.14 -31.07 19.29
N ALA A 51 9.21 -29.75 19.34
CA ALA A 51 8.16 -28.90 19.90
C ALA A 51 7.97 -27.63 19.06
N VAL A 52 6.75 -27.10 19.04
CA VAL A 52 6.50 -25.76 18.50
C VAL A 52 6.84 -24.77 19.59
N ASP A 53 7.94 -24.04 19.42
CA ASP A 53 8.47 -23.14 20.44
C ASP A 53 7.76 -21.78 20.40
N THR A 54 7.46 -21.25 19.21
CA THR A 54 6.80 -19.94 19.06
C THR A 54 5.82 -19.90 17.90
N PHE A 55 4.72 -19.17 18.10
CA PHE A 55 3.72 -18.85 17.09
C PHE A 55 3.43 -17.35 17.16
N THR A 56 3.52 -16.64 16.04
CA THR A 56 3.21 -15.20 15.98
C THR A 56 2.29 -14.93 14.80
N ILE A 57 1.24 -14.15 15.06
CA ILE A 57 0.30 -13.68 14.05
C ILE A 57 0.64 -12.22 13.73
N LEU A 58 1.08 -11.97 12.51
CA LEU A 58 1.30 -10.63 11.98
C LEU A 58 0.11 -10.24 11.10
N ARG A 59 -0.44 -9.04 11.33
CA ARG A 59 -1.47 -8.48 10.45
C ARG A 59 -0.88 -7.37 9.60
N LEU A 60 -0.75 -7.61 8.31
CA LEU A 60 -0.32 -6.61 7.34
C LEU A 60 -1.54 -5.82 6.85
N ASN A 61 -1.57 -4.53 7.17
CA ASN A 61 -2.50 -3.59 6.57
C ASN A 61 -1.76 -2.78 5.51
N VAL A 62 -2.22 -2.87 4.25
CA VAL A 62 -1.68 -2.05 3.16
C VAL A 62 -2.56 -0.82 3.02
N PRO A 63 -1.99 0.40 3.04
CA PRO A 63 -2.76 1.62 2.84
C PRO A 63 -3.55 1.56 1.54
N SER A 64 -4.80 2.02 1.58
CA SER A 64 -5.66 2.09 0.40
C SER A 64 -5.79 3.52 -0.07
N LEU A 65 -5.76 3.71 -1.39
CA LEU A 65 -6.05 4.98 -2.04
C LEU A 65 -7.53 4.99 -2.44
N THR A 66 -8.27 6.01 -2.00
CA THR A 66 -9.67 6.21 -2.36
C THR A 66 -9.83 7.50 -3.13
N LEU A 67 -10.55 7.43 -4.26
CA LEU A 67 -10.90 8.57 -5.11
C LEU A 67 -12.41 8.73 -5.11
N GLN A 68 -12.91 9.93 -4.77
CA GLN A 68 -14.34 10.23 -4.70
C GLN A 68 -14.65 11.65 -5.17
N TRP A 69 -15.89 11.86 -5.62
CA TRP A 69 -16.42 13.18 -5.96
C TRP A 69 -16.94 13.88 -4.69
N ILE A 70 -16.70 15.19 -4.57
CA ILE A 70 -17.31 16.03 -3.54
C ILE A 70 -18.31 16.98 -4.21
N ASN A 71 -19.46 17.18 -3.56
CA ASN A 71 -20.43 18.19 -3.96
C ASN A 71 -19.79 19.57 -3.86
N THR A 72 -19.62 20.24 -5.00
CA THR A 72 -19.12 21.61 -5.05
C THR A 72 -20.26 22.60 -5.25
N THR A 73 -20.16 23.75 -4.61
CA THR A 73 -21.08 24.89 -4.82
C THR A 73 -20.67 25.75 -6.01
N ILE A 74 -19.50 25.48 -6.60
CA ILE A 74 -18.95 26.26 -7.70
C ILE A 74 -19.57 25.77 -9.02
N VAL A 75 -20.32 26.67 -9.68
CA VAL A 75 -21.00 26.38 -10.94
C VAL A 75 -20.00 25.96 -12.02
N ASN A 76 -20.31 24.90 -12.77
CA ASN A 76 -19.49 24.32 -13.84
C ASN A 76 -18.12 23.76 -13.39
N CYS A 77 -17.94 23.55 -12.09
CA CYS A 77 -16.78 22.88 -11.54
C CYS A 77 -17.14 21.53 -10.94
N VAL A 78 -16.14 20.69 -10.79
CA VAL A 78 -16.19 19.43 -10.07
C VAL A 78 -15.03 19.39 -9.09
N GLU A 79 -15.25 18.79 -7.93
CA GLU A 79 -14.23 18.61 -6.93
C GLU A 79 -14.00 17.11 -6.69
N LEU A 80 -12.73 16.73 -6.73
CA LEU A 80 -12.26 15.36 -6.55
C LEU A 80 -11.42 15.29 -5.29
N LEU A 81 -11.70 14.29 -4.45
CA LEU A 81 -10.95 13.99 -3.26
C LEU A 81 -10.22 12.67 -3.40
N CYS A 82 -8.91 12.72 -3.22
CA CYS A 82 -8.05 11.57 -3.15
C CYS A 82 -7.52 11.44 -1.72
N SER A 83 -7.78 10.32 -1.06
CA SER A 83 -7.38 10.11 0.34
C SER A 83 -6.72 8.77 0.52
N VAL A 84 -5.75 8.71 1.44
CA VAL A 84 -5.09 7.47 1.85
C VAL A 84 -5.65 7.03 3.20
N GLN A 85 -6.11 5.79 3.28
CA GLN A 85 -6.57 5.19 4.52
C GLN A 85 -5.53 4.20 5.07
N GLY A 86 -5.50 4.01 6.38
CA GLY A 86 -4.64 3.02 7.04
C GLY A 86 -3.21 3.47 7.34
N LEU A 87 -2.83 4.71 7.00
CA LEU A 87 -1.57 5.32 7.43
C LEU A 87 -1.72 6.02 8.79
N LYS A 88 -0.78 5.75 9.70
CA LYS A 88 -0.73 6.34 11.07
C LYS A 88 0.23 7.52 11.21
N SER A 89 1.10 7.77 10.23
CA SER A 89 2.18 8.77 10.28
C SER A 89 2.05 9.76 9.12
N PRO A 90 2.37 11.06 9.30
CA PRO A 90 2.07 12.07 8.29
C PRO A 90 3.14 12.11 7.19
N GLY A 91 2.71 12.37 5.95
CA GLY A 91 3.60 12.71 4.84
C GLY A 91 3.37 11.89 3.58
N VAL A 92 2.15 11.94 3.04
CA VAL A 92 1.87 11.45 1.69
C VAL A 92 2.08 12.59 0.70
N ASN A 93 2.87 12.36 -0.33
CA ASN A 93 2.97 13.30 -1.44
C ASN A 93 1.94 12.94 -2.51
N PHE A 94 0.99 13.84 -2.74
CA PHE A 94 -0.04 13.66 -3.76
C PHE A 94 0.37 14.31 -5.07
N SER A 95 0.00 13.69 -6.18
CA SER A 95 0.10 14.27 -7.51
C SER A 95 -1.14 13.93 -8.31
N TRP A 96 -1.61 14.93 -9.06
CA TRP A 96 -2.74 14.78 -9.97
C TRP A 96 -2.24 14.98 -11.39
N THR A 97 -2.58 14.05 -12.27
CA THR A 97 -2.18 14.11 -13.67
C THR A 97 -3.36 13.90 -14.59
N ARG A 98 -3.36 14.61 -15.72
CA ARG A 98 -4.26 14.38 -16.85
C ARG A 98 -3.46 14.37 -18.13
N ALA A 99 -3.57 13.30 -18.92
CA ALA A 99 -2.81 13.13 -20.16
C ALA A 99 -1.30 13.40 -19.99
N GLY A 100 -0.74 13.03 -18.83
CA GLY A 100 0.66 13.25 -18.48
C GLY A 100 1.01 14.64 -17.93
N LEU A 101 0.08 15.59 -17.89
CA LEU A 101 0.30 16.94 -17.34
C LEU A 101 -0.09 17.01 -15.87
N TYR A 102 0.76 17.63 -15.05
CA TYR A 102 0.49 17.87 -13.63
C TYR A 102 -0.56 18.96 -13.45
N LEU A 103 -1.50 18.69 -12.53
CA LEU A 103 -2.57 19.60 -12.18
C LEU A 103 -2.31 20.24 -10.82
N ASN A 104 -2.65 21.52 -10.71
CA ASN A 104 -2.61 22.22 -9.44
C ASN A 104 -3.70 21.69 -8.51
N HIS A 105 -3.33 21.41 -7.28
CA HIS A 105 -4.20 20.77 -6.30
C HIS A 105 -3.83 21.26 -4.90
N THR A 106 -4.75 21.06 -3.96
CA THR A 106 -4.49 21.29 -2.55
C THR A 106 -4.19 19.95 -1.89
N SER A 107 -3.14 19.90 -1.08
CA SER A 107 -2.75 18.67 -0.36
C SER A 107 -2.74 18.93 1.14
N SER A 108 -3.17 17.92 1.88
CA SER A 108 -3.00 17.79 3.33
C SER A 108 -2.09 16.59 3.61
N THR A 109 -2.02 16.18 4.88
CA THR A 109 -1.16 15.09 5.36
C THR A 109 -1.56 13.71 4.84
N ILE A 110 -2.85 13.47 4.60
CA ILE A 110 -3.44 12.17 4.23
C ILE A 110 -4.43 12.24 3.07
N ASN A 111 -4.68 13.42 2.54
CA ASN A 111 -5.60 13.61 1.42
C ASN A 111 -5.18 14.78 0.54
N SER A 112 -5.75 14.83 -0.66
CA SER A 112 -5.58 15.90 -1.62
C SER A 112 -6.86 16.13 -2.38
N THR A 113 -7.16 17.40 -2.63
CA THR A 113 -8.35 17.85 -3.35
C THR A 113 -7.95 18.52 -4.66
N LEU A 114 -8.62 18.15 -5.74
CA LEU A 114 -8.47 18.72 -7.07
C LEU A 114 -9.79 19.35 -7.50
N THR A 115 -9.75 20.63 -7.87
CA THR A 115 -10.89 21.35 -8.43
C THR A 115 -10.70 21.52 -9.94
N LEU A 116 -11.69 21.09 -10.73
CA LEU A 116 -11.68 21.22 -12.19
C LEU A 116 -12.91 21.97 -12.67
N CYS A 117 -12.72 23.05 -13.43
CA CYS A 117 -13.80 23.87 -13.97
C CYS A 117 -13.83 23.82 -15.50
N LYS A 118 -15.00 23.83 -16.13
CA LYS A 118 -15.10 24.00 -17.59
C LYS A 118 -14.51 25.37 -18.00
N PRO A 119 -13.81 25.48 -19.15
CA PRO A 119 -13.57 24.47 -20.18
C PRO A 119 -12.33 23.60 -19.93
N ASN A 120 -11.69 23.72 -18.76
CA ASN A 120 -10.41 23.06 -18.48
C ASN A 120 -10.51 21.53 -18.36
N TRP A 121 -11.69 20.91 -18.50
CA TRP A 121 -11.89 19.46 -18.53
C TRP A 121 -13.07 19.06 -19.42
N THR A 122 -13.00 17.86 -19.99
CA THR A 122 -14.05 17.28 -20.85
C THR A 122 -14.58 15.97 -20.31
N ASP A 123 -15.83 15.65 -20.68
CA ASP A 123 -16.45 14.41 -20.26
C ASP A 123 -15.72 13.26 -20.96
N GLY A 124 -15.23 12.29 -20.18
CA GLY A 124 -14.34 11.24 -20.67
C GLY A 124 -12.85 11.47 -20.38
N ASP A 125 -12.45 12.64 -19.87
CA ASP A 125 -11.08 12.87 -19.40
C ASP A 125 -10.71 11.86 -18.32
N THR A 126 -9.55 11.22 -18.47
CA THR A 126 -8.97 10.37 -17.43
C THR A 126 -8.09 11.22 -16.52
N ILE A 127 -8.55 11.40 -15.28
CA ILE A 127 -7.80 12.05 -14.20
C ILE A 127 -7.19 10.96 -13.32
N THR A 128 -5.90 11.06 -13.04
CA THR A 128 -5.18 10.12 -12.18
C THR A 128 -4.66 10.84 -10.95
N CYS A 129 -5.03 10.34 -9.77
CA CYS A 129 -4.37 10.70 -8.52
C CYS A 129 -3.32 9.65 -8.18
N ARG A 130 -2.12 10.09 -7.81
CA ARG A 130 -1.05 9.26 -7.28
C ARG A 130 -0.65 9.76 -5.91
N ALA A 131 -0.48 8.83 -4.99
CA ALA A 131 -0.02 9.07 -3.62
C ALA A 131 1.29 8.32 -3.41
N ASP A 132 2.38 9.05 -3.20
CA ASP A 132 3.67 8.49 -2.88
C ASP A 132 3.95 8.68 -1.39
N TYR A 133 4.13 7.57 -0.69
CA TYR A 133 4.47 7.56 0.73
C TYR A 133 5.88 6.98 0.92
N SER A 134 6.80 7.82 1.41
CA SER A 134 8.17 7.40 1.71
C SER A 134 8.26 6.94 3.16
N ASN A 135 7.93 5.67 3.43
CA ASN A 135 8.16 5.14 4.77
C ASN A 135 9.66 4.89 4.96
N LYS A 136 10.33 5.77 5.69
CA LYS A 136 11.59 5.42 6.35
C LYS A 136 11.22 4.45 7.48
N PHE A 137 11.52 3.17 7.26
CA PHE A 137 11.43 2.05 8.21
C PHE A 137 10.03 1.45 8.44
N ILE A 138 9.86 0.23 7.94
CA ILE A 138 9.10 -0.82 8.64
C ILE A 138 10.20 -1.75 9.17
N VAL A 139 10.51 -1.66 10.47
CA VAL A 139 11.34 -2.65 11.18
C VAL A 139 10.38 -3.64 11.81
#